data_AF-A0A5Q4DFF6-F1
#
_entry.id   AF-A0A5Q4DFF6-F1
#
_cell.length_a   1.000
_cell.length_b   1.000
_cell.length_c   1.000
_cell.angle_alpha   90.00
_cell.angle_beta   90.00
_cell.angle_gamma   90.00
#
_symmetry.space_group_name_H-M   'P 1'
#
loop_
_entity.id
_entity.type
_entity.pdbx_description
1 polymer ?
#
loop_
_entity_poly.entity_id
_entity_poly.type
_entity_poly.pdbx_seq_one_letter_code
_entity_poly.pdbx_strand_id
1 'polypeptide(L)' 'MERFPDHMVRGSLKYVSYKGRKVVARDLRTIYQAPTLEAAEEGLAPFEAG' A
#
# COMPACT_ATOMS: atom_id res chain seq x y z
N MET A 1 0.43 -20.16 -4.65
CA MET A 1 -0.53 -19.03 -4.61
C MET A 1 -0.05 -18.07 -3.54
N GLU A 2 0.82 -17.14 -3.91
CA GLU A 2 1.55 -16.24 -3.02
C GLU A 2 0.59 -15.29 -2.30
N ARG A 3 0.25 -15.62 -1.05
CA ARG A 3 -0.59 -14.80 -0.18
C ARG A 3 0.28 -13.66 0.35
N PHE A 4 0.21 -12.50 -0.30
CA PHE A 4 0.66 -11.24 0.30
C PHE A 4 0.06 -11.13 1.70
N PRO A 5 0.87 -10.93 2.75
CA PRO A 5 0.36 -10.97 4.10
C PRO A 5 -0.43 -9.69 4.33
N ASP A 6 -1.74 -9.85 4.53
CA ASP A 6 -2.65 -8.84 5.08
C ASP A 6 -2.03 -8.12 6.30
N HIS A 7 -1.08 -8.77 6.99
CA HIS A 7 -0.24 -8.19 8.06
C HIS A 7 0.55 -6.93 7.65
N MET A 8 1.15 -6.86 6.46
CA MET A 8 1.92 -5.69 6.01
C MET A 8 1.02 -4.48 5.83
N VAL A 9 -0.15 -4.69 5.21
CA VAL A 9 -1.17 -3.67 5.03
C VAL A 9 -1.77 -3.28 6.40
N ARG A 10 -2.16 -4.26 7.22
CA ARG A 10 -2.73 -4.02 8.56
C ARG A 10 -1.79 -3.26 9.50
N GLY A 11 -0.48 -3.51 9.44
CA GLY A 11 0.53 -2.79 10.22
C GLY A 11 0.58 -1.32 9.85
N SER A 12 0.58 -1.02 8.55
CA SER A 12 0.59 0.36 8.04
C SER A 12 -0.72 1.10 8.32
N LEU A 13 -1.86 0.41 8.27
CA LEU A 13 -3.17 1.01 8.58
C LEU A 13 -3.32 1.45 10.05
N LYS A 14 -2.44 1.03 10.95
CA LYS A 14 -2.43 1.49 12.35
C LYS A 14 -2.17 2.99 12.47
N TYR A 15 -1.44 3.57 11.52
CA TYR A 15 -1.09 5.00 11.49
C TYR A 15 -2.06 5.84 10.65
N VAL A 16 -3.06 5.21 10.05
CA VAL A 16 -4.00 5.86 9.12
C VAL A 16 -5.36 6.07 9.79
N SER A 17 -5.90 7.28 9.63
CA SER A 17 -7.23 7.64 10.13
C SER A 17 -8.31 6.73 9.51
N TYR A 18 -9.33 6.35 10.28
CA TYR A 18 -10.33 5.35 9.89
C TYR A 18 -10.97 5.62 8.52
N LYS A 19 -11.22 6.91 8.21
CA LYS A 19 -11.79 7.35 6.93
C LYS A 19 -10.89 7.07 5.72
N GLY A 20 -9.56 7.10 5.89
CA GLY A 20 -8.58 6.92 4.82
C GLY A 20 -8.12 5.47 4.64
N ARG A 21 -8.45 4.56 5.56
CA ARG A 21 -7.91 3.19 5.57
C ARG A 21 -8.17 2.42 4.28
N LYS A 22 -9.34 2.57 3.67
CA LYS A 22 -9.67 1.87 2.41
C LYS A 22 -8.82 2.35 1.24
N VAL A 23 -8.57 3.67 1.17
CA VAL A 23 -7.75 4.27 0.11
C VAL A 23 -6.30 3.84 0.29
N VAL A 24 -5.74 3.99 1.50
CA VAL A 24 -4.37 3.60 1.82
C VAL A 24 -4.15 2.09 1.65
N ALA A 25 -5.10 1.24 2.05
CA ALA A 25 -4.99 -0.21 1.85
C ALA A 25 -4.92 -0.58 0.36
N ARG A 26 -5.68 0.11 -0.50
CA ARG A 26 -5.65 -0.11 -1.94
C ARG A 26 -4.30 0.31 -2.52
N ASP A 27 -3.82 1.48 -2.15
CA ASP A 27 -2.55 2.04 -2.62
C ASP A 27 -1.36 1.18 -2.20
N LEU A 28 -1.26 0.86 -0.91
CA LEU A 28 -0.22 -0.03 -0.38
C LEU A 28 -0.25 -1.39 -1.07
N ARG A 29 -1.44 -1.91 -1.38
CA ARG A 29 -1.56 -3.18 -2.09
C ARG A 29 -1.04 -3.06 -3.52
N THR A 30 -1.28 -1.97 -4.23
CA THR A 30 -0.69 -1.73 -5.56
C THR A 30 0.83 -1.66 -5.49
N ILE A 31 1.39 -0.95 -4.50
CA ILE A 31 2.84 -0.81 -4.31
C ILE A 31 3.49 -2.17 -3.98
N TYR A 32 2.93 -2.92 -3.02
CA TYR A 32 3.48 -4.22 -2.63
C TYR A 32 3.22 -5.35 -3.64
N GLN A 33 2.23 -5.20 -4.53
CA GLN A 33 1.94 -6.17 -5.59
C GLN A 33 2.63 -5.83 -6.92
N ALA A 34 3.38 -4.73 -6.98
CA ALA A 34 4.09 -4.34 -8.18
C ALA A 34 5.11 -5.42 -8.59
N PRO A 35 5.18 -5.78 -9.89
CA PRO A 35 6.09 -6.82 -10.37
C PRO A 35 7.55 -6.37 -10.43
N THR A 36 7.80 -5.06 -10.37
CA THR A 36 9.13 -4.44 -10.43
C THR A 36 9.24 -3.30 -9.43
N LEU A 37 10.48 -2.97 -9.06
CA LEU A 37 10.78 -1.87 -8.12
C LEU A 37 10.31 -0.52 -8.68
N GLU A 38 10.58 -0.23 -9.96
CA GLU A 38 10.10 0.98 -10.63
C GLU A 38 8.58 1.14 -10.58
N ALA A 39 7.82 0.05 -10.79
CA ALA A 39 6.36 0.10 -10.71
C ALA A 39 5.87 0.33 -9.26
N ALA A 40 6.62 -0.16 -8.27
CA ALA A 40 6.35 0.13 -6.86
C ALA A 40 6.63 1.61 -6.54
N GLU A 41 7.73 2.17 -7.05
CA GLU A 41 8.11 3.58 -6.88
C GLU A 41 7.13 4.54 -7.55
N GLU A 42 6.63 4.22 -8.75
CA GLU A 42 5.56 4.99 -9.41
C GLU A 42 4.27 5.04 -8.58
N GLY A 43 3.92 3.93 -7.91
CA GLY A 43 2.78 3.88 -6.99
C GLY A 43 3.04 4.60 -5.67
N LEU A 44 4.29 4.67 -5.22
CA LEU A 44 4.69 5.32 -3.97
C LEU A 44 4.74 6.85 -4.09
N ALA A 45 5.17 7.39 -5.23
CA ALA A 45 5.24 8.83 -5.46
C ALA A 45 3.93 9.61 -5.17
N PRO A 46 2.74 9.20 -5.67
CA PRO A 46 1.48 9.84 -5.32
C PRO A 46 1.03 9.57 -3.88
N PHE A 47 1.53 8.50 -3.25
CA PHE A 47 1.24 8.18 -1.84
C PHE A 47 1.98 9.10 -0.87
N GLU A 48 3.22 9.49 -1.17
CA GLU A 48 4.02 10.42 -0.33
C GLU A 48 3.63 11.89 -0.50
N ALA A 49 3.03 12.26 -1.64
CA ALA A 49 2.69 13.65 -1.97
C ALA A 49 1.36 14.15 -1.35
N GLY A 50 0.64 13.30 -0.62
CA GLY A 50 -0.69 13.58 -0.03
C GLY A 50 -0.74 13.80 1.47
#